data_AF-A0A2K3LT07-F1
#
_entry.id   AF-A0A2K3LT07-F1
#
_cell.length_a   1.000
_cell.length_b   1.000
_cell.length_c   1.000
_cell.angle_alpha   90.00
_cell.angle_beta   90.00
_cell.angle_gamma   90.00
#
_symmetry.space_group_name_H-M   'P 1'
#
loop_
_entity.id
_entity.type
_entity.pdbx_description
1 polymer ?
#
loop_
_entity_poly.entity_id
_entity_poly.type
_entity_poly.pdbx_seq_one_letter_code
_entity_poly.pdbx_strand_id
1 'polypeptide(L)'
;MLLRFPVPLHLLLLRRHQHLLPNSVPSKRFNFSHPPQSLFKTVPVLRVGYPTSTFSEDESDVELGRLLSLLPEEMRRRVSEHPELHMLIEVVMDLGRKPLARFPSGDFVISEYPITVQDIQHATAQVGDFAVDNRAGISRTLHRISAIRNRKGTIIGLTCRVGRAISGTANLLQDLVQDGSSLLLIGPPGVGKTTIIREIARMLANDYKKRVMIVDTSNEIGGDGDIPHAGIGSARRMQVPNSDMQHKVLIEAVENHMPQVIVIDEIGTKLEAMAASTIAQRGIQLVATAHGITIENLIMNPSLEMLVGGIQ
;
A
#
# COMPACT_ATOMS: atom_id res chain seq x y z
N MET A 1 -1.64 19.64 37.53
CA MET A 1 -0.41 19.74 36.73
C MET A 1 -0.62 18.90 35.48
N LEU A 2 -0.97 19.52 34.35
CA LEU A 2 -1.33 18.82 33.10
C LEU A 2 -0.06 18.28 32.42
N LEU A 3 0.08 16.96 32.34
CA LEU A 3 0.98 16.34 31.38
C LEU A 3 0.25 16.31 30.03
N ARG A 4 0.56 17.28 29.16
CA ARG A 4 0.21 17.24 27.74
C ARG A 4 1.13 16.21 27.07
N PHE A 5 0.55 15.19 26.48
CA PHE A 5 1.23 14.28 25.56
C PHE A 5 1.88 15.08 24.42
N PRO A 6 3.11 14.76 23.97
CA PRO A 6 3.78 15.58 22.96
C PRO A 6 3.37 15.23 21.52
N VAL A 7 2.43 14.32 21.25
CA VAL A 7 1.76 14.17 19.94
C VAL A 7 0.44 13.40 20.09
N PRO A 8 -0.71 13.85 19.53
CA PRO A 8 -1.89 13.02 19.38
C PRO A 8 -1.69 12.05 18.20
N LEU A 9 -1.28 10.82 18.47
CA LEU A 9 -1.36 9.72 17.50
C LEU A 9 -2.66 8.94 17.76
N HIS A 10 -3.58 8.97 16.80
CA HIS A 10 -4.73 8.07 16.80
C HIS A 10 -4.31 6.74 16.19
N LEU A 11 -4.55 5.66 16.93
CA LEU A 11 -4.25 4.31 16.48
C LEU A 11 -5.47 3.65 15.84
N LEU A 12 -5.29 3.12 14.64
CA LEU A 12 -6.34 2.44 13.88
C LEU A 12 -5.97 0.97 13.62
N LEU A 13 -6.75 0.06 14.20
CA LEU A 13 -6.58 -1.39 14.04
C LEU A 13 -7.53 -1.93 12.96
N LEU A 14 -6.96 -2.57 11.92
CA LEU A 14 -7.71 -3.24 10.84
C LEU A 14 -7.71 -4.77 11.04
N ARG A 15 -8.89 -5.40 11.10
CA ARG A 15 -9.06 -6.87 11.30
C ARG A 15 -9.69 -7.56 10.08
N ARG A 16 -9.12 -8.67 9.61
CA ARG A 16 -9.80 -9.54 8.60
C ARG A 16 -11.10 -10.12 9.19
N HIS A 17 -12.17 -10.18 8.39
CA HIS A 17 -13.40 -10.87 8.78
C HIS A 17 -13.14 -12.38 8.95
N GLN A 18 -13.40 -12.92 10.14
CA GLN A 18 -13.60 -14.36 10.34
C GLN A 18 -15.11 -14.63 10.34
N HIS A 19 -15.54 -15.67 9.63
CA HIS A 19 -16.86 -16.25 9.84
C HIS A 19 -16.96 -16.72 11.30
N LEU A 20 -17.90 -16.14 12.05
CA LEU A 20 -18.22 -16.56 13.41
C LEU A 20 -18.80 -17.98 13.37
N LEU A 21 -18.04 -18.97 13.83
CA LEU A 21 -18.62 -20.15 14.47
C LEU A 21 -18.69 -19.87 15.97
N PRO A 22 -19.81 -20.16 16.65
CA PRO A 22 -19.90 -19.95 18.08
C PRO A 22 -19.18 -21.11 18.78
N ASN A 23 -18.13 -20.81 19.54
CA ASN A 23 -17.92 -21.44 20.85
C ASN A 23 -16.86 -20.68 21.67
N SER A 24 -17.23 -20.52 22.93
CA SER A 24 -16.64 -19.74 24.01
C SER A 24 -15.33 -20.29 24.56
N VAL A 25 -14.39 -19.38 24.91
CA VAL A 25 -13.43 -19.55 26.03
C VAL A 25 -13.25 -18.17 26.70
N PRO A 26 -13.29 -18.05 28.04
CA PRO A 26 -13.32 -16.75 28.71
C PRO A 26 -11.91 -16.12 28.80
N SER A 27 -11.77 -14.87 28.38
CA SER A 27 -10.57 -14.06 28.63
C SER A 27 -10.59 -13.50 30.04
N LYS A 28 -9.53 -13.79 30.83
CA LYS A 28 -9.27 -13.17 32.14
C LYS A 28 -9.28 -11.64 32.01
N ARG A 29 -10.15 -10.98 32.78
CA ARG A 29 -10.09 -9.53 32.99
C ARG A 29 -8.90 -9.22 33.88
N PHE A 30 -7.92 -8.50 33.35
CA PHE A 30 -6.99 -7.73 34.17
C PHE A 30 -7.42 -6.26 34.12
N ASN A 31 -7.64 -5.68 35.30
CA ASN A 31 -7.97 -4.28 35.47
C ASN A 31 -6.74 -3.44 35.15
N PHE A 32 -6.77 -2.73 34.02
CA PHE A 32 -5.87 -1.61 33.77
C PHE A 32 -6.58 -0.31 34.20
N SER A 33 -5.88 0.52 34.96
CA SER A 33 -6.27 1.91 35.21
C SER A 33 -6.38 2.65 33.88
N HIS A 34 -7.53 3.30 33.68
CA HIS A 34 -8.01 3.86 32.43
C HIS A 34 -6.98 4.70 31.63
N PRO A 35 -6.64 4.32 30.37
CA PRO A 35 -6.29 5.32 29.38
C PRO A 35 -7.58 6.04 28.91
N PRO A 36 -7.51 7.31 28.49
CA PRO A 36 -8.71 8.02 28.04
C PRO A 36 -9.30 7.32 26.81
N GLN A 37 -10.62 7.09 26.82
CA GLN A 37 -11.38 6.40 25.77
C GLN A 37 -11.31 7.07 24.39
N SER A 38 -10.66 8.24 24.25
CA SER A 38 -10.55 9.02 23.02
C SER A 38 -9.39 8.64 22.10
N LEU A 39 -8.47 7.76 22.51
CA LEU A 39 -7.26 7.40 21.74
C LEU A 39 -7.45 6.26 20.73
N PHE A 40 -8.58 5.54 20.79
CA PHE A 40 -8.76 4.27 20.11
C PHE A 40 -10.05 4.24 19.30
N LYS A 41 -9.93 4.15 17.98
CA LYS A 41 -11.05 3.82 17.09
C LYS A 41 -10.76 2.49 16.38
N THR A 42 -11.60 1.50 16.62
CA THR A 42 -11.60 0.25 15.85
C THR A 42 -12.46 0.48 14.62
N VAL A 43 -11.90 0.34 13.42
CA VAL A 43 -12.66 0.49 12.17
C VAL A 43 -12.82 -0.90 11.55
N PRO A 44 -14.06 -1.38 11.33
CA PRO A 44 -14.27 -2.67 10.69
C PRO A 44 -13.67 -2.64 9.29
N VAL A 45 -12.96 -3.72 8.91
CA VAL A 45 -12.48 -3.86 7.53
C VAL A 45 -13.69 -3.93 6.63
N LEU A 46 -13.77 -2.96 5.73
CA LEU A 46 -14.79 -2.88 4.70
C LEU A 46 -14.92 -4.24 4.00
N ARG A 47 -16.16 -4.71 3.81
CA ARG A 47 -16.43 -5.50 2.60
C ARG A 47 -15.90 -4.66 1.46
N VAL A 48 -15.06 -5.23 0.61
CA VAL A 48 -14.93 -4.74 -0.78
C VAL A 48 -16.27 -5.05 -1.44
N GLY A 49 -17.32 -4.33 -1.07
CA GLY A 49 -18.41 -4.06 -1.99
C GLY A 49 -17.82 -3.10 -3.02
N TYR A 50 -18.03 -3.38 -4.30
CA TYR A 50 -17.55 -2.57 -5.41
C TYR A 50 -17.74 -1.08 -5.09
N PRO A 51 -16.66 -0.34 -4.78
CA PRO A 51 -16.77 1.07 -4.49
C PRO A 51 -17.00 1.76 -5.84
N THR A 52 -17.97 2.67 -5.90
CA THR A 52 -18.01 3.66 -6.97
C THR A 52 -16.74 4.50 -6.85
N SER A 53 -15.77 4.23 -7.72
CA SER A 53 -14.50 4.93 -7.79
C SER A 53 -14.75 6.39 -8.19
N THR A 54 -14.12 7.33 -7.50
CA THR A 54 -13.93 8.70 -8.03
C THR A 54 -12.80 8.76 -9.06
N PHE A 55 -12.00 7.70 -9.16
CA PHE A 55 -11.25 7.39 -10.38
C PHE A 55 -12.24 7.01 -11.48
N SER A 56 -12.24 7.71 -12.61
CA SER A 56 -13.12 7.36 -13.72
C SER A 56 -12.84 5.93 -14.18
N GLU A 57 -13.89 5.17 -14.51
CA GLU A 57 -13.77 3.84 -15.13
C GLU A 57 -12.81 3.90 -16.33
N ASP A 58 -12.88 4.98 -17.11
CA ASP A 58 -11.97 5.30 -18.21
C ASP A 58 -10.48 5.28 -17.83
N GLU A 59 -10.10 5.80 -16.65
CA GLU A 59 -8.70 5.86 -16.22
C GLU A 59 -8.21 4.46 -15.80
N SER A 60 -9.08 3.72 -15.10
CA SER A 60 -8.80 2.32 -14.72
C SER A 60 -8.63 1.42 -15.94
N ASP A 61 -9.42 1.63 -16.99
CA ASP A 61 -9.34 0.88 -18.24
C ASP A 61 -8.09 1.25 -19.04
N VAL A 62 -7.70 2.52 -19.06
CA VAL A 62 -6.43 2.96 -19.65
C VAL A 62 -5.24 2.32 -18.95
N GLU A 63 -5.23 2.28 -17.61
CA GLU A 63 -4.18 1.62 -16.84
C GLU A 63 -4.13 0.13 -17.13
N LEU A 64 -5.28 -0.56 -17.05
CA LEU A 64 -5.38 -1.99 -17.34
C LEU A 64 -4.88 -2.30 -18.76
N GLY A 65 -5.23 -1.47 -19.73
CA GLY A 65 -4.74 -1.55 -21.10
C GLY A 65 -3.21 -1.54 -21.21
N ARG A 66 -2.51 -0.77 -20.36
CA ARG A 66 -1.04 -0.78 -20.30
C ARG A 66 -0.47 -2.09 -19.75
N LEU A 67 -1.11 -2.71 -18.76
CA LEU A 67 -0.67 -4.05 -18.32
C LEU A 67 -0.92 -5.09 -19.41
N LEU A 68 -2.07 -5.03 -20.08
CA LEU A 68 -2.39 -5.95 -21.16
C LEU A 68 -1.51 -5.73 -22.39
N SER A 69 -0.87 -4.57 -22.53
CA SER A 69 0.11 -4.30 -23.60
C SER A 69 1.34 -5.21 -23.53
N LEU A 70 1.65 -5.70 -22.32
CA LEU A 70 2.73 -6.67 -22.07
C LEU A 70 2.46 -8.03 -22.72
N LEU A 71 1.20 -8.34 -23.02
CA LEU A 71 0.83 -9.60 -23.66
C LEU A 71 0.92 -9.48 -25.18
N PRO A 72 1.28 -10.57 -25.89
CA PRO A 72 1.07 -10.70 -27.32
C PRO A 72 -0.39 -10.44 -27.70
N GLU A 73 -0.63 -9.97 -28.92
CA GLU A 73 -1.95 -9.52 -29.39
C GLU A 73 -3.07 -10.53 -29.16
N GLU A 74 -2.83 -11.80 -29.48
CA GLU A 74 -3.84 -12.85 -29.31
C GLU A 74 -4.16 -13.14 -27.84
N MET A 75 -3.14 -13.17 -26.97
CA MET A 75 -3.33 -13.35 -25.53
C MET A 75 -4.07 -12.15 -24.93
N ARG A 76 -3.72 -10.93 -25.36
CA ARG A 76 -4.40 -9.70 -24.96
C ARG A 76 -5.88 -9.74 -25.33
N ARG A 77 -6.21 -10.11 -26.57
CA ARG A 77 -7.59 -10.23 -27.05
C ARG A 77 -8.40 -11.19 -26.18
N ARG A 78 -7.86 -12.39 -25.97
CA ARG A 78 -8.47 -13.45 -25.14
C ARG A 78 -8.77 -13.00 -23.70
N VAL A 79 -7.84 -12.29 -23.07
CA VAL A 79 -8.05 -11.74 -21.72
C VAL A 79 -9.11 -10.63 -21.75
N SER A 80 -9.10 -9.77 -22.78
CA SER A 80 -10.03 -8.65 -22.92
C SER A 80 -11.47 -9.09 -23.17
N GLU A 81 -11.68 -10.26 -23.80
CA GLU A 81 -13.00 -10.85 -24.02
C GLU A 81 -13.56 -11.55 -22.76
N HIS A 82 -12.79 -11.68 -21.68
CA HIS A 82 -13.24 -12.34 -20.47
C HIS A 82 -14.31 -11.50 -19.73
N PRO A 83 -15.45 -12.10 -19.31
CA PRO A 83 -16.54 -11.35 -18.65
C PRO A 83 -16.13 -10.62 -17.37
N GLU A 84 -15.10 -11.10 -16.69
CA GLU A 84 -14.56 -10.53 -15.44
C GLU A 84 -13.30 -9.68 -15.66
N LEU A 85 -13.07 -9.14 -16.86
CA LEU A 85 -11.87 -8.34 -17.19
C LEU A 85 -11.50 -7.31 -16.11
N HIS A 86 -12.46 -6.50 -15.67
CA HIS A 86 -12.23 -5.46 -14.66
C HIS A 86 -11.84 -6.02 -13.28
N MET A 87 -12.02 -7.33 -13.06
CA MET A 87 -11.65 -8.07 -11.85
C MET A 87 -10.37 -8.90 -12.02
N LEU A 88 -9.64 -8.76 -13.14
CA LEU A 88 -8.35 -9.42 -13.35
C LEU A 88 -7.40 -9.18 -12.17
N ILE A 89 -6.90 -10.25 -11.58
CA ILE A 89 -6.00 -10.20 -10.42
C ILE A 89 -4.55 -10.12 -10.92
N GLU A 90 -4.16 -11.08 -11.75
CA GLU A 90 -2.82 -11.16 -12.32
C GLU A 90 -2.79 -12.01 -13.60
N VAL A 91 -1.74 -11.83 -14.39
CA VAL A 91 -1.37 -12.69 -15.52
C VAL A 91 -0.03 -13.35 -15.22
N VAL A 92 0.04 -14.67 -15.42
CA VAL A 92 1.23 -15.50 -15.18
C VAL A 92 1.75 -16.01 -16.51
N MET A 93 3.04 -15.76 -16.77
CA MET A 93 3.74 -16.19 -17.98
C MET A 93 5.03 -16.90 -17.60
N ASP A 94 5.05 -18.23 -17.70
CA ASP A 94 6.23 -19.04 -17.39
C ASP A 94 6.71 -19.75 -18.66
N LEU A 95 8.00 -19.61 -19.00
CA LEU A 95 8.59 -20.23 -20.19
C LEU A 95 8.29 -21.74 -20.24
N GLY A 96 7.69 -22.18 -21.35
CA GLY A 96 7.31 -23.57 -21.56
C GLY A 96 6.01 -24.01 -20.87
N ARG A 97 5.25 -23.09 -20.26
CA ARG A 97 3.92 -23.35 -19.67
C ARG A 97 2.83 -22.55 -20.37
N LYS A 98 1.59 -23.03 -20.28
CA LYS A 98 0.43 -22.28 -20.77
C LYS A 98 0.25 -21.00 -19.93
N PRO A 99 0.03 -19.84 -20.55
CA PRO A 99 -0.22 -18.59 -19.83
C PRO A 99 -1.56 -18.63 -19.10
N LEU A 100 -1.62 -18.03 -17.91
CA LEU A 100 -2.82 -17.98 -17.06
C LEU A 100 -3.20 -16.54 -16.73
N ALA A 101 -4.48 -16.24 -16.76
CA ALA A 101 -5.07 -15.06 -16.10
C ALA A 101 -5.80 -15.54 -14.86
N ARG A 102 -5.71 -14.80 -13.75
CA ARG A 102 -6.42 -15.12 -12.51
C ARG A 102 -7.56 -14.15 -12.27
N PHE A 103 -8.74 -14.71 -12.02
CA PHE A 103 -9.96 -13.98 -11.68
C PHE A 103 -10.50 -14.49 -10.33
N PRO A 104 -11.45 -13.78 -9.70
CA PRO A 104 -12.12 -14.27 -8.49
C PRO A 104 -12.82 -15.63 -8.69
N SER A 105 -13.31 -15.88 -9.90
CA SER A 105 -13.93 -17.16 -10.30
C SER A 105 -12.95 -18.30 -10.49
N GLY A 106 -11.65 -18.02 -10.69
CA GLY A 106 -10.60 -19.02 -10.86
C GLY A 106 -9.55 -18.65 -11.91
N ASP A 107 -8.71 -19.64 -12.22
CA ASP A 107 -7.66 -19.52 -13.23
C ASP A 107 -8.24 -19.74 -14.64
N PHE A 108 -7.94 -18.82 -15.55
CA PHE A 108 -8.28 -18.87 -16.97
C PHE A 108 -7.02 -19.12 -17.79
N VAL A 109 -6.95 -20.26 -18.47
CA VAL A 109 -5.86 -20.57 -19.41
C VAL A 109 -6.01 -19.65 -20.61
N ILE A 110 -5.05 -18.73 -20.83
CA ILE A 110 -5.11 -17.70 -21.89
C ILE A 110 -4.77 -18.28 -23.26
N SER A 111 -3.91 -19.29 -23.34
CA SER A 111 -3.55 -19.95 -24.59
C SER A 111 -3.26 -21.42 -24.36
N GLU A 112 -3.61 -22.26 -25.33
CA GLU A 112 -3.21 -23.67 -25.33
C GLU A 112 -1.71 -23.84 -25.68
N TYR A 113 -1.12 -22.82 -26.31
CA TYR A 113 0.31 -22.81 -26.63
C TYR A 113 1.15 -22.32 -25.43
N PRO A 114 2.28 -22.98 -25.15
CA PRO A 114 3.19 -22.54 -24.10
C PRO A 114 3.83 -21.17 -24.38
N ILE A 115 4.12 -20.42 -23.32
CA ILE A 115 4.92 -19.20 -23.37
C ILE A 115 6.30 -19.47 -23.95
N THR A 116 6.70 -18.63 -24.89
CA THR A 116 7.99 -18.67 -25.58
C THR A 116 8.97 -17.64 -25.00
N VAL A 117 10.24 -17.73 -25.44
CA VAL A 117 11.25 -16.72 -25.09
C VAL A 117 10.87 -15.35 -25.66
N GLN A 118 10.29 -15.33 -26.86
CA GLN A 118 9.84 -14.10 -27.52
C GLN A 118 8.74 -13.39 -26.73
N ASP A 119 7.80 -14.14 -26.13
CA ASP A 119 6.73 -13.55 -25.32
C ASP A 119 7.28 -12.86 -24.07
N ILE A 120 8.25 -13.48 -23.40
CA ILE A 120 8.94 -12.88 -22.24
C ILE A 120 9.73 -11.64 -22.67
N GLN A 121 10.45 -11.72 -23.80
CA GLN A 121 11.19 -10.58 -24.34
C GLN A 121 10.27 -9.40 -24.68
N HIS A 122 9.13 -9.67 -25.34
CA HIS A 122 8.11 -8.67 -25.67
C HIS A 122 7.58 -7.96 -24.43
N ALA A 123 7.27 -8.70 -23.37
CA ALA A 123 6.81 -8.12 -22.11
C ALA A 123 7.92 -7.28 -21.44
N THR A 124 9.12 -7.85 -21.28
CA THR A 124 10.23 -7.17 -20.57
C THR A 124 10.70 -5.89 -21.27
N ALA A 125 10.64 -5.83 -22.61
CA ALA A 125 10.99 -4.64 -23.37
C ALA A 125 10.09 -3.42 -23.09
N GLN A 126 8.85 -3.65 -22.62
CA GLN A 126 7.88 -2.60 -22.33
C GLN A 126 7.89 -2.14 -20.87
N VAL A 127 8.36 -2.99 -19.95
CA VAL A 127 8.35 -2.72 -18.50
C VAL A 127 9.53 -1.84 -18.08
N GLY A 128 10.68 -1.98 -18.73
CA GLY A 128 11.92 -1.32 -18.35
C GLY A 128 12.76 -2.17 -17.39
N ASP A 129 13.59 -1.50 -16.58
CA ASP A 129 14.53 -2.18 -15.69
C ASP A 129 13.84 -2.75 -14.45
N PHE A 130 14.20 -3.99 -14.11
CA PHE A 130 13.81 -4.61 -12.85
C PHE A 130 14.77 -4.19 -11.75
N ALA A 131 14.22 -3.80 -10.60
CA ALA A 131 14.98 -3.50 -9.40
C ALA A 131 15.68 -4.76 -8.85
N VAL A 132 16.52 -4.55 -7.84
CA VAL A 132 17.34 -5.60 -7.21
C VAL A 132 16.53 -6.76 -6.61
N ASP A 133 15.25 -6.53 -6.30
CA ASP A 133 14.32 -7.54 -5.77
C ASP A 133 13.52 -8.27 -6.87
N ASN A 134 13.91 -8.09 -8.15
CA ASN A 134 13.24 -8.61 -9.34
C ASN A 134 11.81 -8.08 -9.56
N ARG A 135 11.50 -6.90 -9.02
CA ARG A 135 10.23 -6.22 -9.28
C ARG A 135 10.44 -5.02 -10.20
N ALA A 136 9.41 -4.75 -10.96
CA ALA A 136 9.23 -3.53 -11.72
C ALA A 136 7.74 -3.18 -11.69
N GLY A 137 7.42 -1.98 -12.13
CA GLY A 137 6.03 -1.58 -12.35
C GLY A 137 5.94 -0.76 -13.61
N ILE A 138 4.71 -0.51 -14.02
CA ILE A 138 4.44 0.25 -15.24
C ILE A 138 4.25 1.71 -14.83
N SER A 139 5.05 2.60 -15.40
CA SER A 139 5.05 4.02 -15.04
C SER A 139 3.64 4.61 -15.05
N ARG A 140 3.33 5.41 -14.02
CA ARG A 140 2.02 6.06 -13.80
C ARG A 140 0.87 5.07 -13.60
N THR A 141 1.13 3.82 -13.24
CA THR A 141 0.12 2.83 -12.83
C THR A 141 0.50 2.26 -11.46
N LEU A 142 -0.39 1.48 -10.85
CA LEU A 142 -0.06 0.67 -9.67
C LEU A 142 0.28 -0.78 -9.99
N HIS A 143 0.40 -1.12 -11.28
CA HIS A 143 0.68 -2.49 -11.72
C HIS A 143 2.10 -2.91 -11.39
N ARG A 144 2.26 -4.19 -11.01
CA ARG A 144 3.54 -4.74 -10.58
C ARG A 144 3.91 -5.98 -11.36
N ILE A 145 5.10 -6.00 -11.91
CA ILE A 145 5.67 -7.10 -12.69
C ILE A 145 6.80 -7.72 -11.87
N SER A 146 6.67 -9.00 -11.54
CA SER A 146 7.68 -9.76 -10.80
C SER A 146 8.34 -10.77 -11.71
N ALA A 147 9.66 -10.68 -11.88
CA ALA A 147 10.43 -11.58 -12.72
C ALA A 147 10.95 -12.80 -11.97
N ILE A 148 10.84 -13.97 -12.59
CA ILE A 148 11.52 -15.19 -12.18
C ILE A 148 12.77 -15.33 -13.05
N ARG A 149 13.95 -15.43 -12.43
CA ARG A 149 15.22 -15.59 -13.13
C ARG A 149 15.81 -16.98 -12.94
N ASN A 150 16.47 -17.49 -13.98
CA ASN A 150 17.27 -18.71 -13.89
C ASN A 150 18.64 -18.43 -13.24
N ARG A 151 19.46 -19.47 -13.06
CA ARG A 151 20.81 -19.37 -12.46
C ARG A 151 21.79 -18.45 -13.22
N LYS A 152 21.52 -18.17 -14.49
CA LYS A 152 22.32 -17.25 -15.32
C LYS A 152 21.80 -15.81 -15.28
N GLY A 153 20.78 -15.53 -14.46
CA GLY A 153 20.13 -14.22 -14.35
C GLY A 153 19.14 -13.91 -15.48
N THR A 154 18.89 -14.83 -16.41
CA THR A 154 17.91 -14.62 -17.49
C THR A 154 16.49 -14.71 -16.93
N ILE A 155 15.63 -13.77 -17.32
CA ILE A 155 14.19 -13.82 -16.99
C ILE A 155 13.56 -14.98 -17.76
N ILE A 156 12.90 -15.88 -17.04
CA ILE A 156 12.22 -17.08 -17.56
C ILE A 156 10.74 -17.13 -17.18
N GLY A 157 10.25 -16.20 -16.37
CA GLY A 157 8.85 -16.09 -16.02
C GLY A 157 8.50 -14.72 -15.49
N LEU A 158 7.22 -14.36 -15.59
CA LEU A 158 6.66 -13.10 -15.16
C LEU A 158 5.33 -13.33 -14.43
N THR A 159 5.15 -12.61 -13.33
CA THR A 159 3.84 -12.42 -12.69
C THR A 159 3.46 -10.96 -12.80
N CYS A 160 2.44 -10.66 -13.59
CA CYS A 160 1.95 -9.31 -13.89
C CYS A 160 0.69 -9.05 -13.06
N ARG A 161 0.82 -8.36 -11.93
CA ARG A 161 -0.29 -8.07 -11.00
C ARG A 161 -0.97 -6.75 -11.32
N VAL A 162 -2.30 -6.77 -11.33
CA VAL A 162 -3.13 -5.59 -11.54
C VAL A 162 -3.28 -4.83 -10.22
N GLY A 163 -2.48 -3.78 -10.03
CA GLY A 163 -2.74 -2.77 -9.00
C GLY A 163 -3.89 -1.85 -9.38
N ARG A 164 -4.64 -1.37 -8.39
CA ARG A 164 -5.80 -0.49 -8.57
C ARG A 164 -5.80 0.61 -7.50
N ALA A 165 -6.18 1.83 -7.89
CA ALA A 165 -6.52 2.88 -6.95
C ALA A 165 -7.99 2.76 -6.56
N ILE A 166 -8.28 2.72 -5.25
CA ILE A 166 -9.63 2.54 -4.74
C ILE A 166 -9.98 3.73 -3.85
N SER A 167 -10.90 4.56 -4.33
CA SER A 167 -11.40 5.70 -3.58
C SER A 167 -12.52 5.34 -2.61
N GLY A 168 -12.79 6.23 -1.67
CA GLY A 168 -13.83 6.04 -0.64
C GLY A 168 -13.45 5.12 0.52
N THR A 169 -12.27 4.48 0.46
CA THR A 169 -11.78 3.57 1.51
C THR A 169 -11.47 4.27 2.83
N ALA A 170 -11.21 5.58 2.79
CA ALA A 170 -10.89 6.41 3.96
C ALA A 170 -12.06 7.28 4.46
N ASN A 171 -13.26 7.17 3.88
CA ASN A 171 -14.40 8.03 4.25
C ASN A 171 -14.77 7.95 5.74
N LEU A 172 -14.67 6.75 6.34
CA LEU A 172 -14.92 6.53 7.77
C LEU A 172 -13.86 7.18 8.69
N LEU A 173 -12.74 7.62 8.12
CA LEU A 173 -11.64 8.26 8.82
C LEU A 173 -11.61 9.77 8.57
N GLN A 174 -12.57 10.32 7.81
CA GLN A 174 -12.52 11.69 7.33
C GLN A 174 -12.43 12.71 8.47
N ASP A 175 -13.15 12.47 9.57
CA ASP A 175 -13.13 13.29 10.78
C ASP A 175 -11.74 13.29 11.44
N LEU A 176 -11.11 12.13 11.56
CA LEU A 176 -9.75 11.98 12.11
C LEU A 176 -8.69 12.61 11.21
N VAL A 177 -8.84 12.46 9.89
CA VAL A 177 -7.92 13.05 8.90
C VAL A 177 -7.99 14.58 8.98
N GLN A 178 -9.20 15.14 9.08
CA GLN A 178 -9.44 16.58 9.14
C GLN A 178 -8.95 17.21 10.44
N ASP A 179 -9.10 16.52 11.58
CA ASP A 179 -8.65 16.97 12.91
C ASP A 179 -7.15 17.31 12.95
N GLY A 180 -6.36 16.76 12.02
CA GLY A 180 -4.93 17.04 11.91
C GLY A 180 -4.07 16.17 12.82
N SER A 181 -4.70 15.27 13.58
CA SER A 181 -4.02 14.24 14.36
C SER A 181 -3.22 13.28 13.47
N SER A 182 -2.11 12.77 14.00
CA SER A 182 -1.31 11.76 13.33
C SER A 182 -2.01 10.40 13.39
N LEU A 183 -1.92 9.60 12.32
CA LEU A 183 -2.59 8.33 12.15
C LEU A 183 -1.56 7.21 11.95
N LEU A 184 -1.69 6.13 12.72
CA LEU A 184 -0.93 4.90 12.51
C LEU A 184 -1.89 3.73 12.27
N LEU A 185 -1.78 3.12 11.09
CA LEU A 185 -2.59 1.98 10.68
C LEU A 185 -1.83 0.68 10.93
N ILE A 186 -2.44 -0.22 11.70
CA ILE A 186 -1.89 -1.52 12.06
C ILE A 186 -2.83 -2.62 11.59
N GLY A 187 -2.25 -3.70 11.10
CA GLY A 187 -3.00 -4.88 10.70
C GLY A 187 -2.16 -5.84 9.86
N PRO A 188 -2.66 -7.07 9.66
CA PRO A 188 -1.94 -8.11 8.96
C PRO A 188 -1.63 -7.73 7.50
N PRO A 189 -0.65 -8.38 6.86
CA PRO A 189 -0.39 -8.21 5.44
C PRO A 189 -1.65 -8.41 4.58
N GLY A 190 -1.80 -7.58 3.54
CA GLY A 190 -2.91 -7.66 2.59
C GLY A 190 -4.28 -7.20 3.11
N VAL A 191 -4.37 -6.55 4.28
CA VAL A 191 -5.65 -6.02 4.81
C VAL A 191 -6.08 -4.68 4.17
N GLY A 192 -5.27 -4.11 3.27
CA GLY A 192 -5.58 -2.86 2.58
C GLY A 192 -5.03 -1.59 3.24
N LYS A 193 -4.04 -1.69 4.13
CA LYS A 193 -3.40 -0.52 4.78
C LYS A 193 -2.91 0.52 3.76
N THR A 194 -2.15 0.06 2.76
CA THR A 194 -1.59 0.91 1.70
C THR A 194 -2.69 1.59 0.86
N THR A 195 -3.81 0.89 0.62
CA THR A 195 -4.96 1.48 -0.08
C THR A 195 -5.56 2.65 0.71
N ILE A 196 -5.69 2.49 2.03
CA ILE A 196 -6.25 3.53 2.90
C ILE A 196 -5.29 4.72 3.01
N ILE A 197 -4.00 4.52 3.27
CA ILE A 197 -3.06 5.65 3.38
C ILE A 197 -2.91 6.42 2.07
N ARG A 198 -3.01 5.73 0.91
CA ARG A 198 -2.99 6.37 -0.41
C ARG A 198 -4.19 7.30 -0.58
N GLU A 199 -5.38 6.84 -0.23
CA GLU A 199 -6.59 7.67 -0.28
C GLU A 199 -6.52 8.83 0.72
N ILE A 200 -6.00 8.61 1.93
CA ILE A 200 -5.77 9.69 2.90
C ILE A 200 -4.80 10.74 2.33
N ALA A 201 -3.72 10.32 1.66
CA ALA A 201 -2.77 11.24 1.03
C ALA A 201 -3.47 12.10 -0.03
N ARG A 202 -4.27 11.47 -0.91
CA ARG A 202 -5.09 12.17 -1.91
C ARG A 202 -6.05 13.17 -1.27
N MET A 203 -6.79 12.76 -0.25
CA MET A 203 -7.74 13.61 0.48
C MET A 203 -7.03 14.82 1.11
N LEU A 204 -5.92 14.59 1.81
CA LEU A 204 -5.13 15.65 2.44
C LEU A 204 -4.58 16.65 1.43
N ALA A 205 -4.09 16.17 0.29
CA ALA A 205 -3.52 17.02 -0.76
C ALA A 205 -4.60 17.77 -1.56
N ASN A 206 -5.63 17.08 -2.03
CA ASN A 206 -6.60 17.65 -2.96
C ASN A 206 -7.79 18.30 -2.25
N ASP A 207 -8.33 17.67 -1.22
CA ASP A 207 -9.59 18.09 -0.61
C ASP A 207 -9.30 19.10 0.50
N TYR A 208 -8.27 18.85 1.30
CA TYR A 208 -7.81 19.73 2.40
C TYR A 208 -6.66 20.67 2.02
N LYS A 209 -6.16 20.62 0.78
CA LYS A 209 -5.13 21.53 0.23
C LYS A 209 -3.85 21.61 1.09
N LYS A 210 -3.50 20.51 1.76
CA LYS A 210 -2.26 20.44 2.56
C LYS A 210 -1.05 20.14 1.70
N ARG A 211 0.11 20.64 2.12
CA ARG A 211 1.41 20.22 1.57
C ARG A 211 1.74 18.82 2.07
N VAL A 212 1.41 17.81 1.27
CA VAL A 212 1.63 16.39 1.58
C VAL A 212 2.92 15.91 0.90
N MET A 213 3.80 15.27 1.68
CA MET A 213 4.95 14.53 1.17
C MET A 213 4.79 13.05 1.50
N ILE A 214 4.95 12.19 0.50
CA ILE A 214 4.96 10.75 0.66
C ILE A 214 6.41 10.27 0.63
N VAL A 215 6.83 9.55 1.65
CA VAL A 215 8.11 8.83 1.67
C VAL A 215 7.82 7.36 1.37
N ASP A 216 8.13 6.96 0.14
CA ASP A 216 7.69 5.69 -0.46
C ASP A 216 8.88 4.76 -0.68
N THR A 217 9.00 3.75 0.17
CA THR A 217 10.14 2.81 0.16
C THR A 217 9.95 1.68 -0.84
N SER A 218 8.71 1.20 -0.98
CA SER A 218 8.38 0.04 -1.80
C SER A 218 7.70 0.40 -3.11
N ASN A 219 7.55 1.71 -3.39
CA ASN A 219 6.73 2.26 -4.49
C ASN A 219 5.27 1.80 -4.46
N GLU A 220 4.77 1.33 -3.31
CA GLU A 220 3.40 0.83 -3.23
C GLU A 220 2.39 1.96 -3.19
N ILE A 221 2.73 3.14 -2.64
CA ILE A 221 1.78 4.25 -2.53
C ILE A 221 1.65 4.99 -3.85
N GLY A 222 2.80 5.44 -4.39
CA GLY A 222 2.89 6.28 -5.58
C GLY A 222 3.08 5.51 -6.90
N GLY A 223 3.23 4.19 -6.87
CA GLY A 223 3.52 3.39 -8.07
C GLY A 223 4.97 3.53 -8.56
N ASP A 224 5.37 2.73 -9.54
CA ASP A 224 6.74 2.75 -10.06
C ASP A 224 7.00 3.87 -11.10
N GLY A 225 8.28 4.16 -11.34
CA GLY A 225 8.78 5.20 -12.25
C GLY A 225 8.83 6.60 -11.62
N ASP A 226 9.31 7.61 -12.35
CA ASP A 226 9.55 8.96 -11.80
C ASP A 226 8.27 9.74 -11.53
N ILE A 227 7.24 9.49 -12.34
CA ILE A 227 5.96 10.20 -12.28
C ILE A 227 4.99 9.37 -11.42
N PRO A 228 4.55 9.89 -10.25
CA PRO A 228 3.67 9.15 -9.36
C PRO A 228 2.27 8.96 -9.97
N HIS A 229 1.61 7.92 -9.51
CA HIS A 229 0.22 7.59 -9.81
C HIS A 229 -0.74 8.72 -9.43
N ALA A 230 -1.76 9.00 -10.26
CA ALA A 230 -2.75 10.04 -9.96
C ALA A 230 -3.57 9.76 -8.67
N GLY A 231 -3.55 8.51 -8.20
CA GLY A 231 -4.17 8.04 -6.97
C GLY A 231 -3.68 8.70 -5.68
N ILE A 232 -2.54 9.40 -5.70
CA ILE A 232 -2.08 10.22 -4.56
C ILE A 232 -2.53 11.69 -4.65
N GLY A 233 -3.26 12.06 -5.70
CA GLY A 233 -3.65 13.44 -5.97
C GLY A 233 -2.45 14.34 -6.23
N SER A 234 -2.47 15.55 -5.67
CA SER A 234 -1.37 16.53 -5.77
C SER A 234 -0.26 16.34 -4.72
N ALA A 235 -0.30 15.23 -3.96
CA ALA A 235 0.76 14.90 -3.03
C ALA A 235 2.10 14.74 -3.78
N ARG A 236 3.18 15.20 -3.14
CA ARG A 236 4.54 15.02 -3.65
C ARG A 236 5.10 13.71 -3.11
N ARG A 237 6.08 13.13 -3.81
CA ARG A 237 6.71 11.87 -3.42
C ARG A 237 8.23 11.97 -3.41
N MET A 238 8.84 11.37 -2.40
CA MET A 238 10.25 11.02 -2.34
C MET A 238 10.37 9.50 -2.32
N GLN A 239 11.14 8.94 -3.25
CA GLN A 239 11.45 7.50 -3.27
C GLN A 239 12.66 7.22 -2.40
N VAL A 240 12.59 6.14 -1.62
CA VAL A 240 13.71 5.73 -0.77
C VAL A 240 14.61 4.77 -1.56
N PRO A 241 15.92 5.05 -1.73
CA PRO A 241 16.81 4.20 -2.53
C PRO A 241 17.00 2.78 -1.98
N ASN A 242 16.94 2.62 -0.65
CA ASN A 242 16.93 1.34 0.03
C ASN A 242 16.25 1.51 1.41
N SER A 243 15.69 0.42 1.95
CA SER A 243 14.92 0.46 3.21
C SER A 243 15.68 1.07 4.38
N ASP A 244 16.99 0.82 4.48
CA ASP A 244 17.81 1.30 5.59
C ASP A 244 17.97 2.83 5.60
N MET A 245 17.69 3.51 4.47
CA MET A 245 17.84 4.95 4.31
C MET A 245 16.54 5.72 4.57
N GLN A 246 15.42 5.05 4.83
CA GLN A 246 14.10 5.69 4.99
C GLN A 246 14.11 6.79 6.06
N HIS A 247 14.76 6.55 7.20
CA HIS A 247 14.89 7.55 8.27
C HIS A 247 15.61 8.84 7.83
N LYS A 248 16.58 8.76 6.92
CA LYS A 248 17.28 9.94 6.39
C LYS A 248 16.40 10.71 5.41
N VAL A 249 15.66 10.00 4.55
CA VAL A 249 14.71 10.61 3.62
C VAL A 249 13.57 11.31 4.37
N LEU A 250 13.12 10.75 5.51
CA LEU A 250 12.16 11.41 6.40
C LEU A 250 12.67 12.76 6.94
N ILE A 251 13.95 12.82 7.34
CA ILE A 251 14.57 14.06 7.82
C ILE A 251 14.69 15.07 6.68
N GLU A 252 15.21 14.63 5.53
CA GLU A 252 15.36 15.45 4.33
C GLU A 252 14.04 16.06 3.88
N ALA A 253 12.95 15.28 3.92
CA ALA A 253 11.61 15.75 3.56
C ALA A 253 11.19 16.96 4.40
N VAL A 254 11.49 16.96 5.70
CA VAL A 254 11.16 18.08 6.60
C VAL A 254 12.07 19.27 6.36
N GLU A 255 13.37 19.04 6.24
CA GLU A 255 14.37 20.10 6.10
C GLU A 255 14.21 20.88 4.79
N ASN A 256 13.87 20.18 3.69
CA ASN A 256 13.92 20.77 2.35
C ASN A 256 12.54 21.15 1.78
N HIS A 257 11.44 20.62 2.33
CA HIS A 257 10.14 20.74 1.67
C HIS A 257 9.00 21.30 2.54
N MET A 258 9.28 21.61 3.82
CA MET A 258 8.31 22.19 4.78
C MET A 258 6.89 21.59 4.70
N PRO A 259 6.74 20.25 4.75
CA PRO A 259 5.45 19.60 4.61
C PRO A 259 4.55 19.90 5.80
N GLN A 260 3.24 19.89 5.56
CA GLN A 260 2.24 19.87 6.65
C GLN A 260 1.86 18.45 7.04
N VAL A 261 2.03 17.51 6.11
CA VAL A 261 1.76 16.08 6.31
C VAL A 261 2.89 15.27 5.71
N ILE A 262 3.36 14.26 6.43
CA ILE A 262 4.20 13.19 5.87
C ILE A 262 3.43 11.87 5.91
N VAL A 263 3.35 11.21 4.75
CA VAL A 263 2.80 9.87 4.60
C VAL A 263 3.95 8.87 4.47
N ILE A 264 3.92 7.79 5.24
CA ILE A 264 4.99 6.80 5.34
C ILE A 264 4.38 5.44 5.05
N ASP A 265 4.93 4.70 4.08
CA ASP A 265 4.38 3.38 3.71
C ASP A 265 4.39 2.41 4.90
N GLU A 266 5.57 2.15 5.48
CA GLU A 266 5.69 1.31 6.66
C GLU A 266 6.81 1.81 7.57
N ILE A 267 6.56 1.86 8.87
CA ILE A 267 7.58 2.07 9.91
C ILE A 267 7.89 0.71 10.52
N GLY A 268 9.14 0.26 10.35
CA GLY A 268 9.62 -1.04 10.80
C GLY A 268 10.85 -0.96 11.72
N THR A 269 11.62 0.12 11.69
CA THR A 269 12.87 0.23 12.45
C THR A 269 12.85 1.29 13.54
N LYS A 270 13.73 1.14 14.53
CA LYS A 270 13.90 2.13 15.62
C LYS A 270 14.32 3.50 15.09
N LEU A 271 15.17 3.54 14.06
CA LEU A 271 15.62 4.81 13.45
C LEU A 271 14.45 5.54 12.78
N GLU A 272 13.60 4.82 12.05
CA GLU A 272 12.38 5.40 11.46
C GLU A 272 11.41 5.88 12.53
N ALA A 273 11.20 5.12 13.59
CA ALA A 273 10.32 5.51 14.69
C ALA A 273 10.81 6.78 15.41
N MET A 274 12.13 6.91 15.63
CA MET A 274 12.72 8.12 16.20
C MET A 274 12.59 9.32 15.26
N ALA A 275 12.82 9.13 13.96
CA ALA A 275 12.63 10.18 12.96
C ALA A 275 11.16 10.65 12.94
N ALA A 276 10.20 9.72 12.84
CA ALA A 276 8.78 10.00 12.89
C ALA A 276 8.39 10.76 14.18
N SER A 277 8.83 10.31 15.35
CA SER A 277 8.56 11.00 16.61
C SER A 277 9.07 12.45 16.62
N THR A 278 10.29 12.66 16.13
CA THR A 278 10.90 14.01 16.01
C THR A 278 10.11 14.92 15.06
N ILE A 279 9.66 14.36 13.94
CA ILE A 279 8.85 15.08 12.94
C ILE A 279 7.50 15.49 13.54
N ALA A 280 6.86 14.58 14.25
CA ALA A 280 5.57 14.83 14.88
C ALA A 280 5.65 15.91 15.98
N GLN A 281 6.74 15.94 16.76
CA GLN A 281 7.00 17.00 17.74
C GLN A 281 7.13 18.39 17.11
N ARG A 282 7.47 18.48 15.82
CA ARG A 282 7.49 19.74 15.05
C ARG A 282 6.10 20.15 14.55
N GLY A 283 5.04 19.44 14.94
CA GLY A 283 3.66 19.74 14.56
C GLY A 283 3.28 19.28 13.14
N ILE A 284 4.09 18.41 12.53
CA ILE A 284 3.80 17.82 11.22
C ILE A 284 2.90 16.61 11.43
N GLN A 285 1.77 16.56 10.73
CA GLN A 285 0.85 15.42 10.78
C GLN A 285 1.49 14.20 10.10
N LEU A 286 1.48 13.05 10.76
CA LEU A 286 1.97 11.80 10.19
C LEU A 286 0.82 10.88 9.81
N VAL A 287 0.92 10.22 8.67
CA VAL A 287 0.04 9.11 8.29
C VAL A 287 0.92 7.94 7.91
N ALA A 288 0.92 6.88 8.71
CA ALA A 288 1.84 5.77 8.52
C ALA A 288 1.16 4.42 8.67
N THR A 289 1.80 3.37 8.17
CA THR A 289 1.52 2.00 8.60
C THR A 289 2.68 1.45 9.42
N ALA A 290 2.41 0.41 10.20
CA ALA A 290 3.47 -0.36 10.86
C ALA A 290 3.14 -1.86 10.84
N HIS A 291 4.19 -2.67 10.89
CA HIS A 291 4.06 -4.11 11.01
C HIS A 291 3.61 -4.49 12.42
N GLY A 292 2.42 -5.08 12.51
CA GLY A 292 1.80 -5.55 13.74
C GLY A 292 0.43 -6.16 13.44
N ILE A 293 0.09 -7.25 14.14
CA ILE A 293 -1.26 -7.83 14.05
C ILE A 293 -2.18 -7.13 15.05
N THR A 294 -1.62 -6.71 16.18
CA THR A 294 -2.31 -6.05 17.27
C THR A 294 -1.49 -4.89 17.84
N ILE A 295 -2.11 -4.04 18.65
CA ILE A 295 -1.43 -2.97 19.37
C ILE A 295 -0.41 -3.52 20.37
N GLU A 296 -0.72 -4.64 21.02
CA GLU A 296 0.16 -5.29 21.98
C GLU A 296 1.49 -5.68 21.32
N ASN A 297 1.44 -6.17 20.07
CA ASN A 297 2.66 -6.47 19.32
C ASN A 297 3.53 -5.22 19.11
N LEU A 298 2.91 -4.04 18.98
CA LEU A 298 3.60 -2.79 18.74
C LEU A 298 4.18 -2.19 20.03
N ILE A 299 3.42 -2.27 21.13
CA ILE A 299 3.87 -1.90 22.47
C ILE A 299 5.03 -2.79 22.93
N MET A 300 4.95 -4.10 22.67
CA MET A 300 5.99 -5.06 23.06
C MET A 300 7.21 -5.04 22.13
N ASN A 301 7.18 -4.27 21.05
CA ASN A 301 8.29 -4.14 20.11
C ASN A 301 9.19 -2.97 20.54
N PRO A 302 10.41 -3.21 21.05
CA PRO A 302 11.30 -2.15 21.54
C PRO A 302 11.73 -1.14 20.46
N SER A 303 11.54 -1.48 19.18
CA SER A 303 11.82 -0.57 18.07
C SER A 303 10.66 0.39 17.80
N LEU A 304 9.43 0.01 18.13
CA LEU A 304 8.21 0.71 17.72
C LEU A 304 7.36 1.23 18.89
N GLU A 305 7.62 0.80 20.13
CA GLU A 305 6.88 1.21 21.34
C GLU A 305 6.74 2.74 21.47
N MET A 306 7.73 3.49 20.99
CA MET A 306 7.71 4.95 21.06
C MET A 306 6.63 5.60 20.19
N LEU A 307 6.13 4.90 19.16
CA LEU A 307 5.07 5.40 18.28
C LEU A 307 3.70 5.43 18.99
N VAL A 308 3.52 4.59 20.01
CA VAL A 308 2.24 4.44 20.74
C VAL A 308 2.27 5.11 22.11
N GLY A 309 3.31 5.90 22.39
CA GLY A 309 3.56 6.51 23.68
C GLY A 309 4.18 5.48 24.63
N GLY A 310 5.48 5.65 24.92
CA GLY A 310 6.20 4.75 25.83
C GLY A 310 5.48 4.62 27.17
N ILE A 311 5.42 3.41 27.70
CA ILE A 311 4.94 3.16 29.05
C ILE A 311 6.04 3.67 30.00
N GLN A 312 5.74 4.73 30.77
CA GLN A 312 6.47 5.03 32.00
C GLN A 312 5.62 4.62 33.19
#